data_AF-A0A5C4QDG2-F1
#
_entry.id   AF-A0A5C4QDG2-F1
#
_cell.length_a   1.000
_cell.length_b   1.000
_cell.length_c   1.000
_cell.angle_alpha   90.00
_cell.angle_beta   90.00
_cell.angle_gamma   90.00
#
_symmetry.space_group_name_H-M   'P 1'
#
loop_
_entity.id
_entity.type
_entity.pdbx_description
1 polymer ?
#
loop_
_entity_poly.entity_id
_entity_poly.type
_entity_poly.pdbx_seq_one_letter_code
_entity_poly.pdbx_strand_id
1 'polypeptide(L)'
;MPALQWLRLETLTVDRLPDFGSNPMTRAECLGLRHLRHPAALQGLAAAPQLGKLLVAAPHLPVDALVPFVDHPTLERAGITLGSHQRDRDADDLLRLPPPPPDRQFAAMHELTRIL
;
A
#
# COMPACT_ATOMS: atom_id res chain seq x y z
N MET A 1 15.10 6.60 18.20
CA MET A 1 15.08 6.86 16.74
C MET A 1 13.65 7.18 16.35
N PRO A 2 13.40 8.13 15.43
CA PRO A 2 12.06 8.35 14.91
C PRO A 2 11.55 7.06 14.24
N ALA A 3 10.32 6.66 14.56
CA ALA A 3 9.69 5.49 13.95
C ALA A 3 9.21 5.85 12.54
N LEU A 4 9.43 4.95 11.57
CA LEU A 4 8.91 5.12 10.21
C LEU A 4 7.39 5.07 10.24
N GLN A 5 6.72 6.21 10.06
CA GLN A 5 5.25 6.28 10.04
C GLN A 5 4.66 6.16 8.63
N TRP A 6 5.43 6.58 7.61
CA TRP A 6 4.98 6.61 6.23
C TRP A 6 6.07 6.09 5.31
N LEU A 7 5.76 5.00 4.61
CA LEU A 7 6.57 4.45 3.54
C LEU A 7 6.00 4.85 2.19
N ARG A 8 6.83 5.45 1.33
CA ARG A 8 6.48 5.75 -0.06
C ARG A 8 7.51 5.14 -0.98
N LEU A 9 7.06 4.20 -1.81
CA LEU A 9 7.86 3.48 -2.78
C LEU A 9 7.43 3.91 -4.18
N GLU A 10 8.36 4.48 -4.95
CA GLU A 10 8.09 4.92 -6.31
C GLU A 10 9.03 4.23 -7.30
N THR A 11 8.47 3.74 -8.41
CA THR A 11 9.23 3.25 -9.58
C THR A 11 10.28 2.17 -9.29
N LEU A 12 10.12 1.39 -8.21
CA LEU A 12 11.05 0.30 -7.88
C LEU A 12 11.03 -0.83 -8.92
N THR A 13 12.20 -1.44 -9.12
CA THR A 13 12.45 -2.57 -10.03
C THR A 13 12.48 -3.91 -9.30
N VAL A 14 11.72 -4.04 -8.21
CA VAL A 14 11.61 -5.27 -7.44
C VAL A 14 10.37 -6.05 -7.84
N ASP A 15 10.43 -7.39 -7.75
CA ASP A 15 9.28 -8.27 -8.04
C ASP A 15 8.42 -8.54 -6.80
N ARG A 16 9.00 -8.37 -5.60
CA ARG A 16 8.35 -8.53 -4.30
C ARG A 16 8.90 -7.51 -3.30
N LEU A 17 8.02 -7.03 -2.42
CA LEU A 17 8.40 -6.18 -1.30
C LEU A 17 9.00 -7.01 -0.15
N PRO A 18 9.96 -6.46 0.61
CA PRO A 18 10.50 -7.12 1.79
C PRO A 18 9.45 -7.21 2.90
N ASP A 19 9.74 -8.00 3.91
CA ASP A 19 8.92 -8.10 5.12
C ASP A 19 9.01 -6.82 5.96
N PHE A 20 7.84 -6.26 6.32
CA PHE A 20 7.70 -5.10 7.17
C PHE A 20 7.07 -5.42 8.53
N GLY A 21 7.06 -6.68 8.98
CA GLY A 21 6.44 -7.11 10.24
C GLY A 21 6.98 -6.44 11.51
N SER A 22 8.19 -5.88 11.47
CA SER A 22 8.78 -5.10 12.56
C SER A 22 8.59 -3.58 12.45
N ASN A 23 7.99 -3.09 11.35
CA ASN A 23 7.83 -1.66 11.09
C ASN A 23 6.45 -1.17 11.53
N PRO A 24 6.36 -0.20 12.46
CA PRO A 24 5.11 0.37 12.95
C PRO A 24 4.55 1.43 11.99
N MET A 25 4.75 1.27 10.67
CA MET A 25 4.27 2.25 9.70
C MET A 25 2.75 2.24 9.62
N THR A 26 2.16 3.43 9.55
CA THR A 26 0.71 3.61 9.50
C THR A 26 0.19 3.86 8.09
N ARG A 27 1.07 4.27 7.18
CA ARG A 27 0.76 4.52 5.78
C ARG A 27 1.81 3.93 4.84
N ALA A 28 1.34 3.26 3.79
CA ALA A 28 2.17 2.78 2.70
C ALA A 28 1.63 3.24 1.35
N GLU A 29 2.51 3.73 0.50
CA GLU A 29 2.21 4.14 -0.88
C GLU A 29 3.15 3.42 -1.84
N CYS A 30 2.58 2.70 -2.80
CA CYS A 30 3.29 1.92 -3.80
C CYS A 30 2.91 2.43 -5.18
N LEU A 31 3.71 3.34 -5.74
CA LEU A 31 3.37 4.10 -6.93
C LEU A 31 4.28 3.77 -8.12
N GLY A 32 3.69 3.57 -9.29
CA GLY A 32 4.44 3.33 -10.52
C GLY A 32 5.26 2.03 -10.50
N LEU A 33 4.89 1.05 -9.67
CA LEU A 33 5.62 -0.21 -9.50
C LEU A 33 5.29 -1.21 -10.62
N ARG A 34 5.90 -1.01 -11.79
CA ARG A 34 5.63 -1.80 -13.01
C ARG A 34 6.18 -3.24 -12.97
N HIS A 35 7.09 -3.51 -12.05
CA HIS A 35 7.77 -4.81 -11.90
C HIS A 35 7.07 -5.75 -10.92
N LEU A 36 6.21 -5.24 -10.04
CA LEU A 36 5.40 -6.08 -9.15
C LEU A 36 4.30 -6.80 -9.94
N ARG A 37 4.62 -7.99 -10.44
CA ARG A 37 3.71 -8.84 -11.23
C ARG A 37 3.32 -10.12 -10.50
N HIS A 38 3.96 -10.37 -9.36
CA HIS A 38 3.81 -11.61 -8.62
C HIS A 38 2.58 -11.57 -7.69
N PRO A 39 1.80 -12.65 -7.53
CA PRO A 39 0.68 -12.67 -6.57
C PRO A 39 1.12 -12.44 -5.12
N ALA A 40 2.30 -12.88 -4.73
CA ALA A 40 2.88 -12.57 -3.41
C ALA A 40 3.65 -11.22 -3.35
N ALA A 41 3.52 -10.34 -4.34
CA ALA A 41 4.33 -9.11 -4.45
C ALA A 41 4.23 -8.18 -3.23
N LEU A 42 3.05 -8.10 -2.62
CA LEU A 42 2.78 -7.21 -1.48
C LEU A 42 2.72 -7.94 -0.13
N GLN A 43 3.03 -9.24 -0.09
CA GLN A 43 2.88 -10.04 1.13
C GLN A 43 3.68 -9.47 2.31
N GLY A 44 4.93 -9.05 2.08
CA GLY A 44 5.75 -8.45 3.12
C GLY A 44 5.22 -7.11 3.63
N LEU A 45 4.48 -6.36 2.80
CA LEU A 45 3.84 -5.12 3.19
C LEU A 45 2.62 -5.36 4.10
N ALA A 46 1.85 -6.41 3.80
CA ALA A 46 0.71 -6.83 4.62
C ALA A 46 1.10 -7.40 5.99
N ALA A 47 2.39 -7.66 6.25
CA ALA A 47 2.86 -8.06 7.57
C ALA A 47 2.95 -6.87 8.56
N ALA A 48 2.85 -5.63 8.08
CA ALA A 48 3.06 -4.44 8.90
C ALA A 48 1.94 -4.23 9.93
N PRO A 49 2.24 -4.35 11.24
CA PRO A 49 1.21 -4.53 12.28
C PRO A 49 0.36 -3.29 12.56
N GLN A 50 0.76 -2.12 12.07
CA GLN A 50 0.04 -0.85 12.29
C GLN A 50 -0.42 -0.19 10.98
N LEU A 51 -0.34 -0.91 9.86
CA LEU A 51 -0.70 -0.37 8.56
C LEU A 51 -2.20 -0.07 8.52
N GLY A 52 -2.53 1.23 8.50
CA GLY A 52 -3.91 1.72 8.48
C GLY A 52 -4.36 2.26 7.12
N LYS A 53 -3.40 2.73 6.31
CA LYS A 53 -3.68 3.40 5.04
C LYS A 53 -2.78 2.84 3.94
N LEU A 54 -3.40 2.32 2.89
CA LEU A 54 -2.72 1.75 1.74
C LEU A 54 -3.10 2.50 0.45
N LEU A 55 -2.11 2.86 -0.35
CA LEU A 55 -2.32 3.35 -1.71
C LEU A 55 -1.43 2.54 -2.66
N VAL A 56 -2.04 1.90 -3.66
CA VAL A 56 -1.31 1.12 -4.67
C VAL A 56 -1.70 1.60 -6.06
N ALA A 57 -0.72 2.11 -6.81
CA ALA A 57 -0.85 2.42 -8.22
C ALA A 57 0.19 1.60 -9.00
N ALA A 58 -0.18 0.37 -9.36
CA ALA A 58 0.72 -0.63 -9.94
C ALA A 58 0.05 -1.36 -11.13
N PRO A 59 0.22 -0.88 -12.38
CA PRO A 59 -0.55 -1.34 -13.54
C PRO A 59 -0.43 -2.84 -13.89
N HIS A 60 0.63 -3.50 -13.44
CA HIS A 60 0.89 -4.91 -13.75
C HIS A 60 0.73 -5.82 -12.54
N LEU A 61 0.30 -5.27 -11.40
CA LEU A 61 0.04 -6.06 -10.20
C LEU A 61 -1.25 -6.87 -10.42
N PRO A 62 -1.24 -8.19 -10.16
CA PRO A 62 -2.45 -8.99 -10.16
C PRO A 62 -3.34 -8.64 -8.96
N VAL A 63 -4.66 -8.77 -9.12
CA VAL A 63 -5.63 -8.54 -8.03
C VAL A 63 -5.33 -9.46 -6.84
N ASP A 64 -4.90 -10.70 -7.09
CA ASP A 64 -4.54 -11.68 -6.06
C ASP A 64 -3.45 -11.18 -5.09
N ALA A 65 -2.62 -10.20 -5.50
CA ALA A 65 -1.64 -9.61 -4.60
C ALA A 65 -2.23 -8.75 -3.49
N LEU A 66 -3.53 -8.49 -3.54
CA LEU A 66 -4.27 -7.78 -2.52
C LEU A 66 -4.90 -8.70 -1.48
N VAL A 67 -4.96 -10.02 -1.74
CA VAL A 67 -5.53 -11.02 -0.81
C VAL A 67 -4.95 -10.92 0.61
N PRO A 68 -3.64 -10.70 0.82
CA PRO A 68 -3.09 -10.55 2.16
C PRO A 68 -3.64 -9.36 2.97
N PHE A 69 -4.28 -8.38 2.33
CA PHE A 69 -4.89 -7.24 2.99
C PHE A 69 -6.36 -7.44 3.35
N VAL A 70 -6.98 -8.52 2.85
CA VAL A 70 -8.32 -8.93 3.26
C VAL A 70 -8.27 -9.25 4.75
N ASP A 71 -9.17 -8.65 5.53
CA ASP A 71 -9.22 -8.77 6.99
C ASP A 71 -7.94 -8.33 7.74
N HIS A 72 -7.10 -7.49 7.11
CA HIS A 72 -5.90 -6.96 7.77
C HIS A 72 -6.31 -6.15 9.02
N PRO A 73 -5.74 -6.45 10.20
CA PRO A 73 -6.32 -6.08 11.50
C PRO A 73 -6.44 -4.57 11.74
N THR A 74 -5.56 -3.79 11.12
CA THR A 74 -5.51 -2.33 11.27
C THR A 74 -5.85 -1.57 10.00
N LEU A 75 -6.07 -2.25 8.87
CA LEU A 75 -6.21 -1.57 7.58
C LEU A 75 -7.61 -0.98 7.46
N GLU A 76 -7.70 0.35 7.46
CA GLU A 76 -8.98 1.05 7.44
C GLU A 76 -9.28 1.67 6.08
N ARG A 77 -8.23 1.95 5.28
CA ARG A 77 -8.36 2.67 4.01
C ARG A 77 -7.44 2.11 2.96
N ALA A 78 -7.97 1.89 1.77
CA ALA A 78 -7.22 1.43 0.61
C ALA A 78 -7.65 2.16 -0.65
N GLY A 79 -6.69 2.55 -1.48
CA GLY A 79 -6.94 3.05 -2.83
C GLY A 79 -6.09 2.26 -3.81
N ILE A 80 -6.72 1.59 -4.77
CA ILE A 80 -6.03 0.70 -5.70
C ILE A 80 -6.26 1.16 -7.14
N THR A 81 -5.19 1.25 -7.91
CA THR A 81 -5.20 1.48 -9.36
C THR A 81 -4.26 0.50 -10.03
N LEU A 82 -4.84 -0.52 -10.66
CA LEU A 82 -4.18 -1.60 -11.38
C LEU A 82 -4.13 -1.34 -12.88
N GLY A 83 -4.59 -0.17 -13.36
CA GLY A 83 -4.41 0.25 -14.75
C GLY A 83 -5.42 -0.37 -15.73
N SER A 84 -6.50 -0.96 -15.22
CA SER A 84 -7.66 -1.35 -16.01
C SER A 84 -8.91 -1.27 -15.16
N HIS A 85 -9.98 -0.67 -15.67
CA HIS A 85 -11.23 -0.49 -14.94
C HIS A 85 -11.81 -1.77 -14.34
N GLN A 86 -11.66 -2.92 -15.01
CA GLN A 86 -12.14 -4.18 -14.47
C GLN A 86 -11.35 -4.57 -13.21
N ARG A 87 -10.02 -4.61 -13.29
CA ARG A 87 -9.17 -4.94 -12.14
C ARG A 87 -9.28 -3.92 -11.00
N ASP A 88 -9.49 -2.65 -11.33
CA ASP A 88 -9.71 -1.60 -10.32
C ASP A 88 -11.01 -1.88 -9.54
N ARG A 89 -12.09 -2.24 -10.25
CA ARG A 89 -13.35 -2.69 -9.63
C ARG A 89 -13.18 -3.97 -8.81
N ASP A 90 -12.47 -4.96 -9.34
CA ASP A 90 -12.23 -6.22 -8.62
C ASP A 90 -11.44 -5.98 -7.33
N ALA A 91 -10.50 -5.03 -7.33
CA ALA A 91 -9.75 -4.64 -6.14
C ALA A 91 -10.61 -3.91 -5.11
N ASP A 92 -11.49 -3.00 -5.56
CA ASP A 92 -12.45 -2.30 -4.70
C ASP A 92 -13.43 -3.28 -4.05
N ASP A 93 -13.94 -4.25 -4.83
CA ASP A 93 -14.85 -5.29 -4.35
C ASP A 93 -14.20 -6.27 -3.37
N LEU A 94 -12.89 -6.53 -3.55
CA LEU A 94 -12.09 -7.41 -2.70
C LEU A 94 -11.79 -6.78 -1.33
N LEU A 95 -11.36 -5.51 -1.31
CA LEU A 95 -10.97 -4.84 -0.07
C LEU A 95 -12.14 -4.17 0.64
N ARG A 96 -13.08 -3.59 -0.11
CA ARG A 96 -14.27 -2.88 0.42
C ARG A 96 -13.93 -1.77 1.41
N LEU A 97 -12.79 -1.11 1.20
CA LEU A 97 -12.31 -0.02 2.05
C LEU A 97 -12.46 1.33 1.34
N PRO A 98 -12.75 2.41 2.08
CA PRO A 98 -12.74 3.75 1.50
C PRO A 98 -11.32 4.19 1.13
N PRO A 99 -11.16 5.12 0.17
CA PRO A 99 -9.85 5.61 -0.23
C PRO A 99 -9.13 6.36 0.90
N PRO A 100 -7.79 6.29 0.96
CA PRO A 100 -6.99 7.03 1.91
C PRO A 100 -7.08 8.54 1.64
N PRO A 101 -6.90 9.39 2.67
CA PRO A 101 -6.81 10.82 2.48
C PRO A 101 -5.59 11.19 1.62
N PRO A 102 -5.63 12.32 0.88
CA PRO A 102 -4.50 12.80 0.11
C PRO A 102 -3.23 12.99 0.95
N ASP A 103 -2.08 12.78 0.33
CA ASP A 103 -0.75 12.82 0.94
C ASP A 103 -0.49 14.10 1.76
N ARG A 104 -0.88 15.26 1.21
CA ARG A 104 -0.70 16.56 1.87
C ARG A 104 -1.51 16.68 3.17
N GLN A 105 -2.71 16.10 3.18
CA GLN A 105 -3.56 16.08 4.38
C GLN A 105 -2.99 15.16 5.44
N PHE A 106 -2.45 14.00 5.04
CA PHE A 106 -1.81 13.06 5.95
C PHE A 106 -0.54 13.64 6.58
N ALA A 107 0.33 14.25 5.77
CA ALA A 107 1.55 14.91 6.26
C ALA A 107 1.24 16.00 7.31
N ALA A 108 0.23 16.83 7.02
CA ALA A 108 -0.21 17.89 7.93
C ALA A 108 -0.79 17.34 9.24
N MET A 109 -1.60 16.27 9.17
CA MET A 109 -2.24 15.68 10.34
C MET A 109 -1.26 15.01 11.31
N HIS A 110 -0.12 14.53 10.80
CA HIS A 110 0.88 13.79 11.58
C HIS A 110 2.17 14.57 11.82
N GLU A 111 2.21 15.87 11.48
CA GLU A 111 3.40 16.74 11.62
C GLU A 111 4.67 16.11 11.02
N LEU A 112 4.52 15.40 9.90
CA LEU A 112 5.61 14.63 9.30
C LEU A 112 6.52 15.51 8.46
N THR A 113 7.81 15.47 8.76
CA THR A 113 8.85 16.04 7.91
C THR A 113 9.21 15.05 6.81
N ARG A 114 8.97 15.43 5.55
CA ARG A 114 9.42 14.65 4.39
C ARG A 114 10.93 14.81 4.23
N ILE A 115 11.64 13.70 4.25
CA ILE A 115 13.07 13.63 3.92
C ILE A 115 13.14 13.00 2.52
N LEU A 116 13.77 13.71 1.57
CA LEU A 116 13.98 13.28 0.19
C LEU A 116 15.38 12.71 0.01
#